data_AF-A0A7C4VZP5-F1
#
_entry.id   AF-A0A7C4VZP5-F1
#
_cell.length_a   1.000
_cell.length_b   1.000
_cell.length_c   1.000
_cell.angle_alpha   90.00
_cell.angle_beta   90.00
_cell.angle_gamma   90.00
#
_symmetry.space_group_name_H-M   'P 1'
#
loop_
_entity.id
_entity.type
_entity.pdbx_description
1 polymer ?
#
loop_
_entity_poly.entity_id
_entity_poly.type
_entity_poly.pdbx_seq_one_letter_code
_entity_poly.pdbx_strand_id
1 'polypeptide(L)' 'TQERRQELTKVARRMAEEARVAIRNVRREANELAKSFQKDGKITEDERDHVLKEIQRYTDEHIAKVDELLKAKEADIMAV' A
#
# COMPACT_ATOMS: atom_id res chain seq x y z
N THR A 1 -23.35 -11.43 -18.13
CA THR A 1 -24.01 -10.19 -18.59
C THR A 1 -23.11 -9.01 -18.31
N GLN A 2 -23.23 -7.92 -19.08
CA GLN A 2 -22.42 -6.72 -18.91
C GLN A 2 -22.60 -6.08 -17.53
N GLU A 3 -23.82 -6.07 -17.00
CA GLU A 3 -24.14 -5.58 -15.65
C GLU A 3 -23.34 -6.31 -14.56
N ARG A 4 -23.25 -7.65 -14.64
CA ARG A 4 -22.49 -8.43 -13.65
C ARG A 4 -20.99 -8.11 -13.68
N ARG A 5 -20.42 -7.80 -14.84
CA ARG A 5 -19.01 -7.40 -14.96
C ARG A 5 -18.76 -6.03 -14.33
N GLN A 6 -19.67 -5.08 -14.54
CA GLN A 6 -19.59 -3.77 -13.90
C GLN A 6 -19.65 -3.85 -12.37
N GLU A 7 -20.48 -4.74 -11.81
CA GLU A 7 -20.51 -5.01 -10.37
C GLU A 7 -19.18 -5.56 -9.85
N LEU A 8 -18.61 -6.55 -10.55
CA LEU A 8 -17.33 -7.16 -10.17
C LEU A 8 -16.18 -6.15 -10.23
N THR A 9 -16.16 -5.27 -11.23
CA THR A 9 -15.19 -4.17 -11.32
C THR A 9 -15.30 -3.22 -10.12
N LYS A 10 -16.51 -2.88 -9.68
CA LYS A 10 -16.70 -2.05 -8.47
C LYS A 10 -16.14 -2.71 -7.22
N VAL A 11 -16.33 -4.03 -7.07
CA VAL A 11 -15.77 -4.79 -5.94
C VAL A 11 -14.25 -4.77 -5.99
N ALA A 12 -13.63 -5.02 -7.15
CA ALA A 12 -12.19 -4.99 -7.31
C ALA A 12 -11.58 -3.62 -6.93
N ARG A 13 -12.23 -2.52 -7.35
CA ARG A 13 -11.82 -1.16 -6.98
C ARG A 13 -11.90 -0.90 -5.47
N ARG A 14 -12.96 -1.38 -4.82
CA ARG A 14 -13.11 -1.25 -3.36
C ARG A 14 -12.00 -1.99 -2.63
N MET A 15 -11.70 -3.22 -3.04
CA MET A 15 -10.60 -4.01 -2.46
C MET A 15 -9.24 -3.33 -2.65
N ALA A 16 -8.99 -2.73 -3.82
CA ALA A 16 -7.76 -1.97 -4.06
C ALA A 16 -7.66 -0.75 -3.13
N GLU A 17 -8.74 -0.01 -2.89
CA GLU A 17 -8.71 1.11 -1.96
C GLU A 17 -8.50 0.67 -0.51
N GLU A 18 -9.17 -0.40 -0.07
CA GLU A 18 -8.94 -1.01 1.25
C GLU A 18 -7.47 -1.41 1.44
N ALA A 19 -6.85 -2.02 0.42
CA ALA A 19 -5.43 -2.37 0.43
C ALA A 19 -4.53 -1.12 0.54
N ARG A 20 -4.81 -0.05 -0.21
CA ARG A 20 -4.06 1.22 -0.11
C ARG A 20 -4.17 1.84 1.27
N VAL A 21 -5.37 1.81 1.88
CA VAL A 21 -5.58 2.29 3.25
C VAL A 21 -4.76 1.46 4.25
N ALA A 22 -4.78 0.13 4.13
CA ALA A 22 -3.99 -0.75 4.98
C ALA A 22 -2.48 -0.47 4.89
N ILE A 23 -1.95 -0.30 3.66
CA ILE A 23 -0.54 0.06 3.44
C ILE A 23 -0.20 1.40 4.13
N ARG A 24 -1.05 2.41 4.00
CA ARG A 24 -0.84 3.72 4.65
C ARG A 24 -0.86 3.63 6.17
N ASN A 25 -1.70 2.77 6.75
CA ASN A 25 -1.76 2.53 8.19
C ASN A 25 -0.47 1.87 8.70
N VAL A 26 -0.01 0.81 8.03
CA VAL A 26 1.25 0.14 8.37
C VAL A 26 2.44 1.10 8.26
N ARG A 27 2.49 1.94 7.21
CA ARG A 27 3.51 2.99 7.08
C ARG A 27 3.52 3.93 8.29
N ARG A 28 2.34 4.37 8.74
CA ARG A 28 2.21 5.25 9.90
C ARG A 28 2.75 4.58 11.16
N GLU A 29 2.35 3.34 11.42
CA GLU A 29 2.80 2.57 12.57
C GLU A 29 4.33 2.36 12.56
N ALA A 30 4.88 1.99 11.41
CA ALA A 30 6.32 1.80 11.23
C ALA A 30 7.11 3.11 11.45
N ASN A 31 6.60 4.24 10.96
CA ASN A 31 7.22 5.54 11.17
C ASN A 31 7.22 5.96 12.63
N GLU A 32 6.11 5.73 13.35
CA GLU A 32 6.04 6.03 14.79
C GLU A 32 6.98 5.12 15.60
N LEU A 33 7.13 3.85 15.21
CA LEU A 33 8.09 2.94 15.82
C LEU A 33 9.55 3.37 15.60
N ALA A 34 9.90 3.80 14.38
CA ALA A 34 11.24 4.32 14.10
C ALA A 34 11.56 5.57 14.95
N LYS A 35 10.58 6.47 15.11
CA LYS A 35 10.72 7.65 15.97
C LYS A 35 10.86 7.28 17.45
N SER A 36 10.12 6.27 17.94
CA SER A 36 10.23 5.85 19.34
C SER A 36 11.59 5.21 19.62
N PHE A 37 12.10 4.37 18.72
CA PHE A 37 13.43 3.77 18.86
C PHE A 37 14.55 4.82 18.89
N GLN A 38 14.42 5.90 18.12
CA GLN A 38 15.38 7.00 18.17
C GLN A 38 15.33 7.74 19.51
N LYS A 39 14.12 7.99 20.04
CA LYS A 39 13.95 8.60 21.37
C LYS A 39 14.49 7.73 22.51
N ASP A 40 14.32 6.41 22.38
CA ASP A 40 14.84 5.42 23.33
C ASP A 40 16.37 5.22 23.20
N GLY A 41 17.03 5.90 22.26
CA GLY A 41 18.47 5.77 22.00
C GLY A 41 18.89 4.43 21.38
N LYS A 42 17.93 3.65 20.86
CA LYS A 42 18.19 2.35 20.20
C LYS A 42 18.72 2.50 18.79
N ILE A 43 18.42 3.62 18.13
CA ILE A 43 18.94 4.00 16.82
C ILE A 43 19.34 5.46 16.83
N THR A 44 20.31 5.80 15.99
CA THR A 44 20.77 7.17 15.74
C THR A 44 19.78 7.94 14.85
N GLU A 45 20.02 9.24 14.71
CA GLU A 45 19.25 10.10 13.81
C GLU A 45 19.38 9.66 12.34
N ASP A 46 20.60 9.36 11.90
CA ASP A 46 20.90 8.91 10.54
C ASP A 46 20.24 7.57 10.22
N GLU A 47 20.26 6.62 11.17
CA GLU A 47 19.59 5.33 11.03
C GLU A 47 18.07 5.48 10.93
N ARG A 48 17.46 6.34 11.76
CA ARG A 48 16.03 6.66 11.66
C ARG A 48 15.70 7.20 10.28
N ASP A 49 16.47 8.14 9.77
CA ASP A 49 16.21 8.76 8.46
C ASP A 49 16.38 7.76 7.31
N HIS A 50 17.34 6.85 7.42
CA HIS A 50 17.49 5.73 6.49
C HIS A 50 16.26 4.78 6.52
N VAL A 51 15.82 4.39 7.71
CA VAL A 51 14.63 3.53 7.90
C VAL A 51 13.37 4.19 7.32
N LEU A 52 13.17 5.49 7.54
CA LEU A 52 12.03 6.22 6.98
C LEU A 52 12.04 6.24 5.44
N LYS A 53 13.22 6.36 4.81
CA LYS A 53 13.37 6.25 3.35
C LYS A 53 13.02 4.87 2.84
N GLU A 54 13.48 3.82 3.52
CA GLU A 54 13.16 2.44 3.15
C GLU A 54 11.66 2.15 3.31
N ILE A 55 11.05 2.57 4.42
CA ILE A 55 9.60 2.47 4.63
C ILE A 55 8.84 3.15 3.49
N GLN A 56 9.27 4.33 3.06
CA GLN A 56 8.65 5.05 1.94
C GLN A 56 8.81 4.27 0.62
N ARG A 57 10.02 3.75 0.34
CA ARG A 57 10.28 2.91 -0.85
C ARG A 57 9.35 1.69 -0.91
N TYR A 58 9.23 0.94 0.18
CA TYR A 58 8.31 -0.21 0.25
C TYR A 58 6.84 0.19 0.11
N THR A 59 6.45 1.32 0.70
CA THR A 59 5.08 1.85 0.57
C THR A 59 4.76 2.11 -0.90
N ASP A 60 5.64 2.82 -1.61
CA ASP A 60 5.43 3.19 -3.00
C ASP A 60 5.41 1.96 -3.92
N GLU A 61 6.33 1.02 -3.69
CA GLU A 61 6.37 -0.26 -4.42
C GLU A 61 5.06 -1.04 -4.29
N HIS A 62 4.54 -1.17 -3.07
CA HIS A 62 3.30 -1.90 -2.84
C HIS A 62 2.06 -1.18 -3.34
N ILE A 63 2.02 0.15 -3.31
CA ILE A 63 0.94 0.92 -3.94
C ILE A 63 0.94 0.69 -5.46
N ALA A 64 2.11 0.78 -6.11
CA ALA A 64 2.23 0.53 -7.54
C ALA A 64 1.78 -0.89 -7.91
N LYS A 65 2.15 -1.89 -7.09
CA LYS A 65 1.71 -3.27 -7.26
C LYS A 65 0.19 -3.44 -7.13
N VAL A 66 -0.45 -2.75 -6.18
CA VAL A 66 -1.92 -2.75 -6.04
C VAL A 66 -2.58 -2.18 -7.30
N ASP A 67 -2.03 -1.09 -7.85
CA ASP A 67 -2.57 -0.46 -9.06
C ASP A 67 -2.41 -1.35 -10.29
N GLU A 68 -1.27 -2.01 -10.44
CA GLU A 68 -1.02 -2.98 -11.50
C GLU A 68 -2.00 -4.16 -11.43
N LEU A 69 -2.18 -4.75 -10.24
CA LEU A 69 -3.08 -5.87 -10.01
C LEU A 69 -4.54 -5.49 -10.28
N LEU A 70 -4.96 -4.28 -9.87
CA LEU A 70 -6.30 -3.77 -10.17
C LEU A 70 -6.50 -3.67 -11.68
N LYS A 71 -5.55 -3.05 -12.39
CA LYS A 71 -5.63 -2.87 -13.85
C LYS A 71 -5.70 -4.21 -14.58
N ALA A 72 -4.86 -5.17 -14.20
CA ALA A 72 -4.91 -6.52 -14.75
C ALA A 72 -6.27 -7.18 -14.48
N LYS A 73 -6.78 -7.07 -13.25
CA LYS A 73 -8.06 -7.67 -12.90
C LYS A 73 -9.25 -7.05 -13.64
N GLU A 74 -9.23 -5.73 -13.84
CA GLU A 74 -10.25 -5.04 -14.63
C GLU A 74 -10.23 -5.47 -16.10
N ALA A 75 -9.04 -5.65 -16.69
CA ALA A 75 -8.90 -6.16 -18.04
C ALA A 75 -9.45 -7.58 -18.17
N ASP A 76 -9.10 -8.47 -17.24
CA ASP A 76 -9.59 -9.85 -17.21
C ASP A 76 -11.13 -9.93 -17.09
N ILE A 77 -11.73 -9.11 -16.21
CA ILE A 77 -13.20 -9.07 -16.04
C ILE A 77 -13.90 -8.65 -17.34
N MET A 78 -13.30 -7.75 -18.10
CA MET A 78 -13.87 -7.20 -19.33
C MET A 78 -13.64 -8.07 -20.56
N ALA A 79 -12.52 -8.80 -20.61
CA ALA A 79 -12.12 -9.66 -21.71
C ALA A 79 -12.86 -11.01 -21.77
N VAL A 80 -13.42 -11.46 -20.63
CA VAL A 80 -14.29 -12.66 -20.54
C VAL A 80 -15.60 -12.43 -21.27
#